data_AF-A0A497LVE4-F1
#
_entry.id   AF-A0A497LVE4-F1
#
_cell.length_a   1.000
_cell.length_b   1.000
_cell.length_c   1.000
_cell.angle_alpha   90.00
_cell.angle_beta   90.00
_cell.angle_gamma   90.00
#
_symmetry.space_group_name_H-M   'P 1'
#
loop_
_entity.id
_entity.type
_entity.pdbx_description
1 polymer ?
#
loop_
_entity_poly.entity_id
_entity_poly.type
_entity_poly.pdbx_seq_one_letter_code
_entity_poly.pdbx_strand_id
1 'polypeptide(L)'
;AFQNPVRGFLTGFTITWIVGSSSIGTSLVVPFLATRLVDLERAYPYLVGCNVATTLDLSQIYGYFAGGLVGMMLGSAHVILNILAFLLFFVSPLRILPIRIAEELGRRMVRSRHAGLELLFWVILVFFIIPILIIYLSGG
;
A
#
# COMPACT_ATOMS: atom_id res chain seq x y z
N ALA A 1 -7.19 -3.84 -17.94
CA ALA A 1 -7.50 -3.06 -16.72
C ALA A 1 -6.87 -1.66 -16.72
N PHE A 2 -5.57 -1.52 -17.03
CA PHE A 2 -4.76 -0.32 -16.74
C PHE A 2 -4.91 0.88 -17.69
N GLN A 3 -5.83 0.84 -18.66
CA GLN A 3 -6.01 1.96 -19.61
C GLN A 3 -6.88 3.09 -19.05
N ASN A 4 -7.75 2.79 -18.07
CA ASN A 4 -8.61 3.78 -17.44
C ASN A 4 -8.42 3.70 -15.92
N PRO A 5 -8.10 4.82 -15.24
CA PRO A 5 -7.87 4.84 -13.79
C PRO A 5 -9.03 4.25 -12.97
N VAL A 6 -10.27 4.53 -13.37
CA VAL A 6 -11.46 4.01 -12.67
C VAL A 6 -11.57 2.50 -12.83
N ARG A 7 -11.35 1.99 -14.05
CA ARG A 7 -11.35 0.54 -14.29
C ARG A 7 -10.20 -0.16 -13.56
N GLY A 8 -9.02 0.46 -13.52
CA GLY A 8 -7.88 -0.04 -12.75
C GLY A 8 -8.22 -0.18 -11.27
N PHE A 9 -8.75 0.90 -10.67
CA PHE A 9 -9.21 0.92 -9.28
C PHE A 9 -10.24 -0.18 -9.00
N LEU A 10 -11.32 -0.24 -9.78
CA LEU A 10 -12.36 -1.24 -9.57
C LEU A 10 -11.83 -2.67 -9.72
N THR A 11 -10.92 -2.91 -10.68
CA THR A 11 -10.32 -4.24 -10.86
C THR A 11 -9.53 -4.66 -9.62
N GLY A 12 -8.68 -3.77 -9.10
CA GLY A 12 -7.89 -4.06 -7.90
C GLY A 12 -8.76 -4.24 -6.67
N PHE A 13 -9.76 -3.37 -6.53
CA PHE A 13 -10.74 -3.45 -5.45
C PHE A 13 -11.45 -4.79 -5.43
N THR A 14 -12.06 -5.19 -6.56
CA THR A 14 -12.84 -6.44 -6.64
C THR A 14 -11.97 -7.66 -6.39
N ILE A 15 -10.76 -7.72 -6.95
CA ILE A 15 -9.84 -8.85 -6.72
C ILE A 15 -9.50 -8.97 -5.23
N THR A 16 -9.07 -7.87 -4.60
CA THR A 16 -8.69 -7.90 -3.20
C THR A 16 -9.88 -8.17 -2.28
N TRP A 17 -11.04 -7.62 -2.59
CA TRP A 17 -12.26 -7.82 -1.79
C TRP A 17 -12.70 -9.29 -1.80
N ILE A 18 -12.61 -9.97 -2.95
CA ILE A 18 -12.93 -11.41 -3.07
C ILE A 18 -11.92 -12.27 -2.32
N VAL A 19 -10.64 -11.96 -2.47
CA VAL A 19 -9.55 -12.79 -1.92
C VAL A 19 -9.34 -12.51 -0.42
N GLY A 20 -9.73 -11.33 0.07
CA GLY A 20 -9.47 -10.90 1.45
C GLY A 20 -8.00 -10.54 1.72
N SER A 21 -7.23 -10.19 0.69
CA SER A 21 -5.82 -9.84 0.86
C SER A 21 -5.32 -8.87 -0.20
N SER A 22 -4.85 -7.70 0.23
CA SER A 22 -4.20 -6.74 -0.66
C SER A 22 -2.84 -7.24 -1.13
N SER A 23 -2.10 -8.00 -0.31
CA SER A 23 -0.80 -8.57 -0.69
C SER A 23 -0.91 -9.47 -1.92
N ILE A 24 -1.99 -10.26 -2.02
CA ILE A 24 -2.23 -11.08 -3.20
C ILE A 24 -2.54 -10.19 -4.39
N GLY A 25 -3.45 -9.20 -4.24
CA GLY A 25 -3.76 -8.24 -5.30
C GLY A 25 -2.55 -7.48 -5.82
N THR A 26 -1.74 -6.89 -4.95
CA THR A 26 -0.54 -6.13 -5.33
C THR A 26 0.51 -7.02 -6.01
N SER A 27 0.70 -8.25 -5.55
CA SER A 27 1.67 -9.19 -6.13
C SER A 27 1.35 -9.55 -7.58
N LEU A 28 0.08 -9.55 -7.98
CA LEU A 28 -0.34 -9.81 -9.36
C LEU A 28 0.17 -8.72 -10.32
N VAL A 29 0.37 -7.49 -9.86
CA VAL A 29 0.84 -6.38 -10.68
C VAL A 29 2.37 -6.35 -10.81
N VAL A 30 3.08 -6.92 -9.83
CA VAL A 30 4.56 -6.87 -9.76
C VAL A 30 5.25 -7.44 -11.01
N PRO A 31 4.86 -8.60 -11.57
CA PRO A 31 5.48 -9.12 -12.80
C PRO A 31 5.31 -8.19 -14.00
N PHE A 32 4.16 -7.52 -14.13
CA PHE A 32 3.90 -6.57 -15.23
C PHE A 32 4.74 -5.30 -15.10
N LEU A 33 4.97 -4.82 -13.87
CA LEU A 33 5.89 -3.72 -13.59
C LEU A 33 7.34 -4.13 -13.87
N ALA A 34 7.75 -5.33 -13.44
CA ALA A 34 9.11 -5.84 -13.62
C ALA A 34 9.47 -6.03 -15.10
N THR A 35 8.50 -6.47 -15.91
CA THR A 35 8.63 -6.63 -17.37
C THR A 35 8.43 -5.32 -18.15
N ARG A 36 8.09 -4.21 -17.47
CA ARG A 36 7.74 -2.92 -18.07
C ARG A 36 6.57 -2.98 -19.07
N LEU A 37 5.70 -3.99 -18.94
CA LEU A 37 4.45 -4.06 -19.69
C LEU A 37 3.46 -2.98 -19.24
N VAL A 38 3.56 -2.56 -17.98
CA VAL A 38 2.73 -1.52 -17.36
C VAL A 38 3.65 -0.61 -16.56
N ASP A 39 3.45 0.71 -16.68
CA ASP A 39 4.17 1.70 -15.87
C ASP A 39 3.54 1.84 -14.48
N LEU A 40 4.33 2.27 -13.48
CA LEU A 40 3.86 2.45 -12.11
C LEU A 40 2.68 3.44 -12.04
N GLU A 41 2.71 4.51 -12.83
CA GLU A 41 1.60 5.47 -12.94
C GLU A 41 0.28 4.83 -13.38
N ARG A 42 0.33 3.83 -14.27
CA ARG A 42 -0.85 3.13 -14.78
C ARG A 42 -1.32 2.02 -13.84
N ALA A 43 -0.40 1.40 -13.10
CA ALA A 43 -0.71 0.42 -12.07
C ALA A 43 -1.20 1.08 -10.77
N TYR A 44 -0.87 2.34 -10.52
CA TYR A 44 -1.20 3.03 -9.28
C TYR A 44 -2.70 3.00 -8.91
N PRO A 45 -3.65 3.30 -9.83
CA PRO A 45 -5.08 3.18 -9.52
C PRO A 45 -5.50 1.78 -9.06
N TYR A 46 -4.93 0.74 -9.65
CA TYR A 46 -5.16 -0.65 -9.26
C TYR A 46 -4.68 -0.91 -7.83
N LEU A 47 -3.46 -0.47 -7.51
CA LEU A 47 -2.87 -0.62 -6.17
C LEU A 47 -3.69 0.12 -5.09
N VAL A 48 -4.19 1.32 -5.41
CA VAL A 48 -5.10 2.06 -4.53
C VAL A 48 -6.40 1.29 -4.32
N GLY A 49 -6.98 0.72 -5.38
CA GLY A 49 -8.17 -0.12 -5.28
C GLY A 49 -7.98 -1.32 -4.36
N CYS A 50 -6.85 -2.03 -4.50
CA CYS A 50 -6.48 -3.12 -3.60
C CYS A 50 -6.38 -2.67 -2.14
N ASN A 51 -5.82 -1.48 -1.86
CA ASN A 51 -5.69 -0.98 -0.49
C ASN A 51 -7.06 -0.66 0.13
N VAL A 52 -7.91 0.09 -0.60
CA VAL A 52 -9.27 0.44 -0.13
C VAL A 52 -10.10 -0.82 0.13
N ALA A 53 -9.99 -1.85 -0.70
CA ALA A 53 -10.76 -3.09 -0.52
C ALA A 53 -10.50 -3.80 0.82
N THR A 54 -9.30 -3.70 1.40
CA THR A 54 -9.00 -4.35 2.70
C THR A 54 -9.78 -3.79 3.88
N THR A 55 -10.37 -2.60 3.73
CA THR A 55 -11.25 -2.04 4.77
C THR A 55 -12.65 -2.63 4.74
N LEU A 56 -13.04 -3.19 3.59
CA LEU A 56 -14.37 -3.70 3.32
C LEU A 56 -14.39 -5.20 3.09
N ASP A 57 -13.23 -5.87 3.12
CA ASP A 57 -13.20 -7.32 3.00
C ASP A 57 -13.83 -8.00 4.21
N LEU A 58 -14.39 -9.17 3.96
CA LEU A 58 -15.19 -9.90 4.93
C LEU A 58 -14.38 -10.33 6.16
N SER A 59 -13.10 -10.64 5.99
CA SER A 59 -12.24 -11.07 7.10
C SER A 59 -11.94 -9.93 8.05
N GLN A 60 -11.70 -8.73 7.49
CA GLN A 60 -11.43 -7.52 8.24
C GLN A 60 -12.68 -7.05 9.00
N ILE A 61 -13.84 -7.02 8.33
CA ILE A 61 -15.13 -6.69 8.95
C ILE A 61 -15.43 -7.67 10.08
N TYR A 62 -15.27 -8.97 9.85
CA TYR A 62 -15.44 -9.98 10.89
C TYR A 62 -14.51 -9.73 12.08
N GLY A 63 -13.23 -9.41 11.84
CA GLY A 63 -12.27 -9.07 12.88
C GLY A 63 -12.70 -7.87 13.74
N TYR A 64 -13.29 -6.84 13.11
CA TYR A 64 -13.79 -5.67 13.83
C TYR A 64 -14.92 -6.03 14.79
N PHE A 65 -15.87 -6.85 14.34
CA PHE A 65 -16.97 -7.32 15.19
C PHE A 65 -16.50 -8.29 16.27
N ALA A 66 -15.62 -9.24 15.92
CA ALA A 66 -15.10 -10.24 16.86
C ALA A 66 -14.27 -9.60 18.00
N GLY A 67 -13.59 -8.48 17.73
CA GLY A 67 -12.82 -7.75 18.74
C GLY A 67 -13.64 -6.87 19.70
N GLY A 68 -14.98 -6.90 19.62
CA GLY A 68 -15.86 -6.12 20.49
C GLY A 68 -15.61 -4.60 20.38
N LEU A 69 -15.64 -3.88 21.50
CA LEU A 69 -15.47 -2.42 21.50
C LEU A 69 -14.10 -1.97 20.96
N VAL A 70 -13.02 -2.65 21.38
CA VAL A 70 -11.66 -2.32 20.96
C VAL A 70 -11.45 -2.64 19.48
N GLY A 71 -11.96 -3.79 19.01
CA GLY A 71 -11.92 -4.18 17.61
C GLY A 71 -12.66 -3.18 16.72
N MET A 72 -13.84 -2.73 17.15
CA MET A 72 -14.61 -1.71 16.44
C MET A 72 -13.89 -0.35 16.40
N MET A 73 -13.26 0.07 17.50
CA MET A 73 -12.46 1.30 17.53
C MET A 73 -11.26 1.23 16.57
N LEU A 74 -10.51 0.14 16.60
CA LEU A 74 -9.36 -0.06 15.72
C LEU A 74 -9.80 -0.16 14.25
N GLY A 75 -10.90 -0.87 13.99
CA GLY A 75 -11.47 -1.02 12.66
C GLY A 75 -11.98 0.29 12.07
N SER A 76 -12.69 1.10 12.87
CA SER A 76 -13.13 2.43 12.43
C SER A 76 -11.95 3.37 12.19
N ALA A 77 -10.92 3.35 13.04
CA ALA A 77 -9.68 4.09 12.77
C ALA A 77 -9.02 3.64 11.45
N HIS A 78 -8.96 2.33 11.20
CA HIS A 78 -8.40 1.76 9.97
C HIS A 78 -9.18 2.18 8.72
N VAL A 79 -10.51 2.14 8.77
CA VAL A 79 -11.41 2.60 7.68
C VAL A 79 -11.21 4.09 7.41
N ILE A 80 -11.19 4.92 8.46
CA ILE A 80 -11.02 6.37 8.33
C ILE A 80 -9.67 6.71 7.70
N LEU A 81 -8.58 6.09 8.19
CA LEU A 81 -7.23 6.32 7.66
C LEU A 81 -7.12 5.93 6.18
N ASN A 82 -7.73 4.82 5.78
CA ASN A 82 -7.73 4.37 4.38
C ASN A 82 -8.58 5.23 3.46
N ILE A 83 -9.76 5.67 3.89
CA ILE A 83 -10.59 6.60 3.12
C ILE A 83 -9.87 7.93 2.97
N LEU A 84 -9.24 8.43 4.04
CA LEU A 84 -8.48 9.67 4.01
C LEU A 84 -7.26 9.55 3.09
N ALA A 85 -6.53 8.43 3.13
CA ALA A 85 -5.44 8.15 2.21
C ALA A 85 -5.93 8.08 0.75
N PHE A 86 -7.08 7.46 0.48
CA PHE A 86 -7.69 7.44 -0.85
C PHE A 86 -8.03 8.85 -1.33
N LEU A 87 -8.68 9.67 -0.51
CA LEU A 87 -9.02 11.04 -0.89
C LEU A 87 -7.77 11.91 -1.13
N LEU A 88 -6.76 11.80 -0.27
CA LEU A 88 -5.52 12.56 -0.39
C LEU A 88 -4.64 12.11 -1.57
N PHE A 89 -4.49 10.81 -1.78
CA PHE A 89 -3.51 10.29 -2.73
C PHE A 89 -4.10 9.79 -4.04
N PHE A 90 -5.42 9.65 -4.18
CA PHE A 90 -6.05 9.24 -5.44
C PHE A 90 -6.89 10.35 -6.07
N VAL A 91 -7.73 11.02 -5.28
CA VAL A 91 -8.63 12.08 -5.77
C VAL A 91 -7.87 13.41 -5.94
N SER A 92 -6.97 13.72 -5.01
CA SER A 92 -6.15 14.94 -5.08
C SER A 92 -4.95 14.80 -6.02
N PRO A 93 -4.45 15.91 -6.62
CA PRO A 93 -3.26 15.92 -7.48
C PRO A 93 -1.98 15.43 -6.77
N LEU A 94 -2.02 15.26 -5.43
CA LEU A 94 -0.92 14.71 -4.64
C LEU A 94 -0.58 13.25 -4.99
N ARG A 95 -1.38 12.57 -5.81
CA ARG A 95 -1.05 11.22 -6.35
C ARG A 95 0.33 11.09 -6.98
N ILE A 96 0.87 12.20 -7.49
CA ILE A 96 2.19 12.25 -8.13
C ILE A 96 3.31 12.05 -7.09
N LEU A 97 3.08 12.46 -5.84
CA LEU A 97 4.10 12.44 -4.79
C LEU A 97 4.52 11.01 -4.41
N PRO A 98 3.61 10.07 -4.05
CA PRO A 98 4.00 8.69 -3.76
C PRO A 98 4.71 8.00 -4.93
N ILE A 99 4.24 8.24 -6.15
CA ILE A 99 4.80 7.62 -7.37
C ILE A 99 6.25 8.11 -7.58
N ARG A 100 6.48 9.43 -7.53
CA ARG A 100 7.82 10.00 -7.69
C ARG A 100 8.79 9.53 -6.61
N ILE A 101 8.33 9.46 -5.36
CA ILE A 101 9.16 8.97 -4.25
C ILE A 101 9.56 7.51 -4.51
N ALA A 102 8.60 6.67 -4.92
CA ALA A 102 8.85 5.26 -5.22
C ALA A 102 9.84 5.10 -6.39
N GLU A 103 9.68 5.85 -7.47
CA GLU A 103 10.58 5.81 -8.63
C GLU A 103 11.99 6.31 -8.29
N GLU A 104 12.10 7.40 -7.54
CA GLU A 104 13.39 7.96 -7.14
C GLU A 104 14.15 7.02 -6.20
N LEU A 105 13.46 6.44 -5.21
CA LEU A 105 14.03 5.43 -4.31
C LEU A 105 14.50 4.21 -5.10
N GLY A 106 13.66 3.68 -5.99
CA GLY A 106 14.02 2.54 -6.83
C GLY A 106 15.23 2.83 -7.73
N ARG A 107 15.30 4.01 -8.33
CA ARG A 107 16.43 4.42 -9.18
C ARG A 107 17.74 4.52 -8.39
N ARG A 108 17.70 5.07 -7.17
CA ARG A 108 18.87 5.15 -6.29
C ARG A 108 19.40 3.77 -5.92
N MET A 109 18.50 2.87 -5.54
CA MET A 109 18.84 1.50 -5.14
C MET A 109 19.47 0.71 -6.30
N VAL A 110 18.92 0.80 -7.52
CA VAL A 110 19.45 0.08 -8.69
C VAL A 110 20.79 0.65 -9.17
N ARG A 111 21.06 1.94 -8.97
CA ARG A 111 22.29 2.59 -9.42
C ARG A 111 23.51 2.24 -8.54
N SER A 112 23.31 1.78 -7.32
CA SER A 112 24.41 1.44 -6.43
C SER A 112 25.06 0.10 -6.82
N ARG A 113 26.41 0.06 -6.79
CA ARG A 113 27.19 -1.17 -6.95
C ARG A 113 26.86 -2.21 -5.87
N HIS A 114 26.30 -1.77 -4.74
CA HIS A 114 25.87 -2.60 -3.61
C HIS A 114 24.35 -2.58 -3.41
N ALA A 115 23.58 -2.54 -4.51
CA ALA A 115 22.12 -2.45 -4.51
C ALA A 115 21.43 -3.39 -3.49
N GLY A 116 21.87 -4.64 -3.38
CA GLY A 116 21.30 -5.62 -2.44
C GLY A 116 21.53 -5.27 -0.97
N LEU A 117 22.73 -4.77 -0.62
CA LEU A 117 23.05 -4.36 0.75
C LEU A 117 22.32 -3.06 1.12
N GLU A 118 22.22 -2.11 0.18
CA GLU A 118 21.46 -0.87 0.41
C GLU A 118 19.96 -1.13 0.59
N LEU A 119 19.39 -2.06 -0.19
CA LEU A 119 18.02 -2.54 0.00
C LEU A 119 17.80 -3.14 1.38
N LEU A 120 18.68 -4.06 1.79
CA LEU A 120 18.58 -4.71 3.10
C LEU A 120 18.68 -3.68 4.23
N PHE A 121 19.67 -2.77 4.13
CA PHE A 121 19.85 -1.70 5.11
C PHE A 121 18.62 -0.80 5.19
N TRP A 122 18.06 -0.38 4.05
CA TRP A 122 16.87 0.47 4.01
C TRP A 122 15.66 -0.21 4.66
N VAL A 123 15.43 -1.50 4.39
CA VAL A 123 14.33 -2.27 5.00
C VAL A 123 14.52 -2.39 6.51
N ILE A 124 15.73 -2.74 6.97
CA ILE A 124 16.03 -2.85 8.41
C ILE A 124 15.84 -1.50 9.11
N LEU A 125 16.33 -0.43 8.50
CA LEU A 125 16.24 0.91 9.05
C LEU A 125 14.77 1.36 9.20
N VAL A 126 13.99 1.24 8.12
CA VAL A 126 12.62 1.78 8.06
C VAL A 126 11.61 0.94 8.83
N PHE A 127 11.70 -0.39 8.77
CA PHE A 127 10.70 -1.28 9.40
C PHE A 127 11.06 -1.70 10.82
N PHE A 128 12.33 -1.62 11.23
CA PHE A 128 12.75 -2.06 12.56
C PHE A 128 13.37 -0.92 13.36
N ILE A 129 14.48 -0.34 12.91
CA ILE A 129 15.25 0.63 13.71
C ILE A 129 14.42 1.88 14.04
N ILE A 130 13.78 2.49 13.04
CA ILE A 130 12.97 3.70 13.24
C ILE A 130 11.78 3.45 14.19
N PRO A 131 10.92 2.43 13.97
CA PRO A 131 9.82 2.14 14.90
C PRO A 131 10.29 1.83 16.32
N ILE A 132 11.36 1.04 16.48
CA ILE A 132 11.91 0.71 17.80
C ILE A 132 12.40 1.98 18.52
N LEU A 133 13.09 2.86 17.80
CA LEU A 133 13.58 4.12 18.35
C LEU A 133 12.41 5.03 18.77
N ILE A 134 11.36 5.15 17.94
CA ILE A 134 10.16 5.93 18.29
C ILE A 134 9.50 5.38 19.54
N ILE A 135 9.34 4.06 19.66
CA ILE A 135 8.75 3.43 20.85
C ILE A 135 9.61 3.72 22.09
N TYR A 136 10.93 3.62 21.98
CA TYR A 136 11.83 3.88 23.11
C TYR A 136 11.83 5.35 23.55
N LEU A 137 11.76 6.29 22.59
CA LEU A 137 11.70 7.72 22.86
C LEU A 137 10.32 8.19 23.34
N SER A 138 9.24 7.52 22.93
CA SER A 138 7.86 7.82 23.32
C SER A 138 7.42 7.10 24.60
N GLY A 139 8.12 6.05 25.00
CA GLY A 139 7.85 5.26 26.19
C GLY A 139 8.63 5.70 27.44
N GLY A 140 9.29 6.86 27.38
CA GLY A 140 9.92 7.56 28.51
C GLY A 140 9.01 8.59 29.15
#